data_AF-A0A392MD91-F1
#
_entry.id   AF-A0A392MD91-F1
#
_cell.length_a   1.000
_cell.length_b   1.000
_cell.length_c   1.000
_cell.angle_alpha   90.00
_cell.angle_beta   90.00
_cell.angle_gamma   90.00
#
_symmetry.space_group_name_H-M   'P 1'
#
loop_
_entity.id
_entity.type
_entity.pdbx_description
1 polymer ?
#
loop_
_entity_poly.entity_id
_entity_poly.type
_entity_poly.pdbx_seq_one_letter_code
_entity_poly.pdbx_strand_id
1 'polypeptide(L)'
;VKVPVIVVGCRLDLRDENAQVSLEQVMSPIMQQFREIETCIECSASRHIQVPEVFYYAQKAVLHPTAPLFDQETQTLKPRCVRALKRIFILCDIDRDGALSDAELNDFQVKCFNAPLQPSEIIGVKKVVQDKLAEGVNERGLTLTGFLFLHALFIEKGRLETTWTVLRKFGYNDEIKLADDLIPPFKYAHDQSVELTNEAIDFLKTTFDAYDADFDGMLRPREIDELFSTAPESPWIGNLYEDAAERNAFQGLSQDAFLRFVRFYG
;
A
#
# COMPACT_ATOMS: atom_id res chain seq x y z
N VAL A 1 18.76 -10.64 0.45
CA VAL A 1 17.60 -10.63 -0.48
C VAL A 1 16.72 -11.81 -0.10
N LYS A 2 15.44 -11.59 0.24
CA LYS A 2 14.44 -12.67 0.36
C LYS A 2 13.70 -12.72 -0.98
N VAL A 3 13.93 -13.75 -1.77
CA VAL A 3 13.34 -13.94 -3.11
C VAL A 3 12.15 -14.91 -2.97
N PRO A 4 11.02 -14.70 -3.65
CA PRO A 4 9.92 -15.67 -3.63
C PRO A 4 10.38 -17.03 -4.18
N VAL A 5 9.92 -18.10 -3.54
CA VAL A 5 10.22 -19.49 -3.89
C VAL A 5 8.92 -20.19 -4.30
N ILE A 6 8.98 -20.92 -5.41
CA ILE A 6 7.91 -21.80 -5.86
C ILE A 6 8.42 -23.22 -5.81
N VAL A 7 7.74 -24.08 -5.07
CA VAL A 7 8.10 -25.50 -4.97
C VAL A 7 7.32 -26.29 -6.01
N VAL A 8 8.03 -27.03 -6.87
CA VAL A 8 7.41 -27.81 -7.94
C VAL A 8 7.65 -29.30 -7.71
N GLY A 9 6.57 -30.04 -7.46
CA GLY A 9 6.56 -31.49 -7.40
C GLY A 9 6.50 -32.08 -8.81
N CYS A 10 7.62 -32.58 -9.31
CA CYS A 10 7.69 -33.16 -10.65
C CYS A 10 7.24 -34.63 -10.69
N ARG A 11 6.83 -35.09 -11.87
CA ARG A 11 6.44 -36.48 -12.16
C ARG A 11 5.13 -36.91 -11.51
N LEU A 12 4.14 -36.01 -11.50
CA LEU A 12 2.78 -36.31 -11.04
C LEU A 12 2.17 -37.54 -11.73
N ASP A 13 2.63 -37.87 -12.95
CA ASP A 13 2.25 -39.06 -13.71
C ASP A 13 2.66 -40.40 -13.09
N LEU A 14 3.61 -40.41 -12.15
CA LEU A 14 4.09 -41.61 -11.46
C LEU A 14 3.48 -41.77 -10.06
N ARG A 15 2.54 -40.91 -9.67
CA ARG A 15 1.92 -40.96 -8.34
C ARG A 15 1.04 -42.21 -8.23
N ASP A 16 1.22 -42.97 -7.16
CA ASP A 16 0.37 -44.11 -6.84
C ASP A 16 -1.02 -43.63 -6.40
N GLU A 17 -2.07 -44.07 -7.10
CA GLU A 17 -3.47 -43.75 -6.80
C GLU A 17 -3.89 -44.23 -5.40
N ASN A 18 -3.24 -45.27 -4.87
CA ASN A 18 -3.53 -45.84 -3.56
C ASN A 18 -2.83 -45.11 -2.39
N ALA A 19 -1.89 -44.21 -2.68
CA ALA A 19 -1.11 -43.45 -1.69
C ALA A 19 -1.37 -41.94 -1.80
N GLN A 20 -2.63 -41.55 -1.95
CA GLN A 20 -3.05 -40.13 -2.01
C GLN A 20 -2.87 -39.42 -0.66
N VAL A 21 -1.65 -38.95 -0.39
CA VAL A 21 -1.42 -37.89 0.60
C VAL A 21 -1.64 -36.55 -0.09
N SER A 22 -2.47 -35.66 0.47
CA SER A 22 -2.72 -34.34 -0.11
C SER A 22 -1.45 -33.49 -0.10
N LEU A 23 -1.12 -32.85 -1.24
CA LEU A 23 0.00 -31.90 -1.34
C LEU A 23 -0.12 -30.80 -0.29
N GLU A 24 -1.34 -30.29 -0.08
CA GLU A 24 -1.63 -29.24 0.88
C GLU A 24 -1.28 -29.66 2.32
N GLN A 25 -1.58 -30.91 2.68
CA GLN A 25 -1.26 -31.46 4.00
C GLN A 25 0.25 -31.55 4.23
N VAL A 26 1.03 -31.91 3.21
CA VAL A 26 2.49 -32.01 3.29
C VAL A 26 3.15 -30.64 3.32
N MET A 27 2.68 -29.73 2.45
CA MET A 27 3.33 -28.44 2.24
C MET A 27 2.94 -27.38 3.27
N SER A 28 1.73 -27.43 3.83
CA SER A 28 1.26 -26.46 4.83
C SER A 28 2.26 -26.21 5.98
N PRO A 29 2.79 -27.23 6.69
CA PRO A 29 3.78 -26.99 7.75
C PRO A 29 5.11 -26.43 7.21
N ILE A 30 5.52 -26.83 6.00
CA ILE A 30 6.76 -26.35 5.36
C ILE A 30 6.61 -24.88 4.98
N MET A 31 5.48 -24.47 4.39
CA MET A 31 5.21 -23.08 4.04
C MET A 31 5.05 -22.19 5.29
N GLN A 32 4.57 -22.74 6.41
CA GLN A 32 4.57 -22.04 7.69
C GLN A 32 5.98 -21.82 8.25
N GLN A 33 6.90 -22.76 8.01
CA GLN A 33 8.29 -22.66 8.42
C GLN A 33 9.13 -21.77 7.47
N PHE A 34 8.91 -21.89 6.17
CA PHE A 34 9.64 -21.20 5.10
C PHE A 34 8.69 -20.27 4.35
N ARG A 35 8.58 -19.04 4.87
CA ARG A 35 7.64 -18.00 4.39
C ARG A 35 7.97 -17.44 3.01
N GLU A 36 9.19 -17.66 2.54
CA GLU A 36 9.58 -17.40 1.16
C GLU A 36 8.86 -18.31 0.15
N ILE A 37 8.32 -19.45 0.57
CA ILE A 37 7.55 -20.34 -0.31
C ILE A 37 6.15 -19.74 -0.51
N GLU A 38 5.91 -19.16 -1.69
CA GLU A 38 4.62 -18.54 -2.02
C GLU A 38 3.57 -19.56 -2.45
N THR A 39 3.99 -20.60 -3.17
CA THR A 39 3.08 -21.65 -3.64
C THR A 39 3.80 -22.96 -3.90
N CYS A 40 3.03 -24.05 -3.90
CA CYS A 40 3.49 -25.36 -4.32
C CYS A 40 2.57 -25.94 -5.40
N ILE A 41 3.18 -26.51 -6.44
CA ILE A 41 2.48 -27.02 -7.63
C ILE A 41 3.03 -28.40 -7.93
N GLU A 42 2.15 -29.37 -8.16
CA GLU A 42 2.54 -30.65 -8.76
C GLU A 42 2.34 -30.60 -10.28
N CYS A 43 3.27 -31.16 -11.03
CA CYS A 43 3.19 -31.18 -12.49
C CYS A 43 3.78 -32.47 -13.09
N SER A 44 3.43 -32.72 -14.34
CA SER A 44 4.05 -33.76 -15.16
C SER A 44 4.40 -33.19 -16.52
N ALA A 45 5.70 -33.01 -16.78
CA ALA A 45 6.17 -32.58 -18.09
C ALA A 45 5.94 -33.64 -19.17
N SER A 46 6.06 -34.94 -18.83
CA SER A 46 5.83 -36.06 -19.75
C SER A 46 4.38 -36.08 -20.25
N ARG A 47 3.42 -35.91 -19.32
CA ARG A 47 1.98 -35.92 -19.63
C ARG A 47 1.38 -34.53 -19.86
N HIS A 48 2.19 -33.48 -19.84
CA HIS A 48 1.78 -32.08 -19.99
C HIS A 48 0.71 -31.65 -18.97
N ILE A 49 0.81 -32.14 -17.73
CA ILE A 49 -0.12 -31.82 -16.65
C ILE A 49 0.45 -30.64 -15.84
N GLN A 50 -0.33 -29.57 -15.70
CA GLN A 50 -0.04 -28.39 -14.86
C GLN A 50 1.29 -27.66 -15.16
N VAL A 51 1.90 -27.94 -16.31
CA VAL A 51 3.14 -27.27 -16.74
C VAL A 51 2.92 -25.77 -16.98
N PRO A 52 1.84 -25.32 -17.66
CA PRO A 52 1.58 -23.89 -17.83
C PRO A 52 1.43 -23.13 -16.51
N GLU A 53 0.82 -23.76 -15.50
CA GLU A 53 0.60 -23.19 -14.18
C GLU A 53 1.91 -22.89 -13.46
N VAL A 54 2.91 -23.77 -13.57
CA VAL A 54 4.25 -23.52 -13.01
C VAL A 54 4.84 -22.22 -13.56
N PHE A 55 4.78 -22.03 -14.89
CA PHE A 55 5.28 -20.80 -15.51
C PHE A 55 4.44 -19.58 -15.14
N TYR A 56 3.12 -19.74 -15.08
CA TYR A 56 2.20 -18.68 -14.69
C TYR A 56 2.50 -18.14 -13.28
N TYR A 57 2.64 -19.03 -12.29
CA TYR A 57 2.95 -18.62 -10.92
C TYR A 57 4.37 -18.06 -10.80
N ALA A 58 5.35 -18.62 -11.53
CA ALA A 58 6.70 -18.08 -11.58
C ALA A 58 6.74 -16.65 -12.12
N GLN A 59 6.00 -16.36 -13.20
CA GLN A 59 5.85 -15.01 -13.71
C GLN A 59 5.16 -14.09 -12.71
N LYS A 60 4.07 -14.56 -12.07
CA LYS A 60 3.36 -13.75 -11.07
C LYS A 60 4.20 -13.39 -9.86
N ALA A 61 5.02 -14.31 -9.34
CA ALA A 61 5.90 -14.04 -8.20
C ALA A 61 6.90 -12.90 -8.49
N VAL A 62 7.34 -12.77 -9.75
CA VAL A 62 8.22 -11.69 -10.20
C VAL A 62 7.45 -10.41 -10.51
N LEU A 63 6.34 -10.53 -11.25
CA LEU A 63 5.54 -9.39 -11.68
C LEU A 63 4.71 -8.76 -10.57
N HIS A 64 4.41 -9.48 -9.49
CA HIS A 64 3.50 -9.06 -8.43
C HIS A 64 4.03 -9.49 -7.06
N PRO A 65 5.22 -9.02 -6.64
CA PRO A 65 5.87 -9.56 -5.45
C PRO A 65 5.04 -9.29 -4.18
N THR A 66 4.94 -10.30 -3.30
CA THR A 66 4.21 -10.17 -2.03
C THR A 66 4.99 -9.38 -0.99
N ALA A 67 6.32 -9.55 -0.99
CA ALA A 67 7.23 -9.06 0.04
C ALA A 67 7.12 -7.56 0.39
N PRO A 68 6.93 -6.62 -0.54
CA PRO A 68 6.79 -5.20 -0.18
C PRO A 68 5.38 -4.85 0.34
N LEU A 69 4.36 -5.64 0.01
CA LEU A 69 2.96 -5.34 0.34
C LEU A 69 2.56 -5.81 1.73
N PHE A 70 2.97 -7.01 2.11
CA PHE A 70 2.36 -7.74 3.21
C PHE A 70 3.39 -8.43 4.10
N ASP A 71 3.15 -8.40 5.39
CA ASP A 71 3.91 -9.13 6.38
C ASP A 71 3.20 -10.45 6.69
N GLN A 72 3.82 -11.56 6.29
CA GLN A 72 3.25 -12.88 6.51
C GLN A 72 3.29 -13.32 7.98
N GLU A 73 4.13 -12.72 8.83
CA GLU A 73 4.24 -13.08 10.24
C GLU A 73 3.07 -12.47 11.03
N THR A 74 2.84 -11.17 10.85
CA THR A 74 1.76 -10.45 11.52
C THR A 74 0.42 -10.57 10.80
N GLN A 75 0.40 -11.10 9.58
CA GLN A 75 -0.77 -11.13 8.69
C GLN A 75 -1.36 -9.72 8.47
N THR A 76 -0.49 -8.74 8.23
CA THR A 76 -0.90 -7.33 8.03
C THR A 76 -0.21 -6.71 6.83
N LEU A 77 -0.85 -5.71 6.22
CA LEU A 77 -0.20 -4.84 5.25
C LEU A 77 1.03 -4.16 5.87
N LYS A 78 2.11 -4.04 5.11
CA LYS A 78 3.32 -3.32 5.56
C LYS A 78 3.06 -1.82 5.63
N PRO A 79 3.73 -1.08 6.53
CA PRO A 79 3.50 0.36 6.73
C PRO A 79 3.56 1.18 5.43
N ARG A 80 4.53 0.90 4.56
CA ARG A 80 4.67 1.60 3.27
C ARG A 80 3.49 1.35 2.31
N CYS A 81 2.99 0.11 2.28
CA CYS A 81 1.81 -0.26 1.50
C CYS A 81 0.55 0.44 2.04
N VAL A 82 0.39 0.48 3.36
CA VAL A 82 -0.71 1.20 4.02
C VAL A 82 -0.70 2.69 3.67
N ARG A 83 0.46 3.36 3.75
CA ARG A 83 0.62 4.78 3.38
C ARG A 83 0.26 5.03 1.92
N ALA A 84 0.73 4.15 1.02
CA ALA A 84 0.44 4.25 -0.41
C ALA A 84 -1.06 4.10 -0.71
N LEU A 85 -1.71 3.09 -0.14
CA LEU A 85 -3.15 2.85 -0.29
C LEU A 85 -3.98 3.96 0.36
N LYS A 86 -3.54 4.50 1.51
CA LYS A 86 -4.17 5.67 2.15
C LYS A 86 -4.14 6.89 1.22
N ARG A 87 -3.01 7.17 0.58
CA ARG A 87 -2.92 8.24 -0.44
C ARG A 87 -3.90 8.01 -1.59
N ILE A 88 -3.99 6.77 -2.08
CA ILE A 88 -4.90 6.42 -3.17
C ILE A 88 -6.35 6.64 -2.76
N PHE A 89 -6.74 6.21 -1.55
CA PHE A 89 -8.07 6.45 -0.99
C PHE A 89 -8.41 7.94 -0.98
N ILE A 90 -7.52 8.78 -0.43
CA ILE A 90 -7.73 10.25 -0.37
C ILE A 90 -7.84 10.88 -1.76
N LEU A 91 -7.14 10.36 -2.76
CA LEU A 91 -7.26 10.83 -4.15
C LEU A 91 -8.56 10.39 -4.84
N CYS A 92 -9.24 9.38 -4.29
CA CYS A 92 -10.49 8.85 -4.79
C CYS A 92 -11.72 9.35 -4.03
N ASP A 93 -11.53 9.82 -2.79
CA ASP A 93 -12.52 10.54 -1.99
C ASP A 93 -12.59 11.99 -2.51
N ILE A 94 -13.46 12.22 -3.50
CA ILE A 94 -13.55 13.46 -4.27
C ILE A 94 -14.18 14.55 -3.41
N ASP A 95 -15.23 14.22 -2.66
CA ASP A 95 -15.92 15.15 -1.78
C ASP A 95 -15.29 15.28 -0.39
N ARG A 96 -14.29 14.43 -0.08
CA ARG A 96 -13.48 14.45 1.15
C ARG A 96 -14.31 14.18 2.38
N ASP A 97 -15.31 13.32 2.24
CA ASP A 97 -16.25 13.00 3.31
C ASP A 97 -15.76 11.84 4.21
N GLY A 98 -14.61 11.24 3.87
CA GLY A 98 -13.97 10.15 4.59
C GLY A 98 -14.44 8.75 4.19
N ALA A 99 -15.26 8.62 3.15
CA ALA A 99 -15.73 7.37 2.60
C ALA A 99 -15.79 7.41 1.06
N LEU A 100 -15.66 6.25 0.41
CA LEU A 100 -15.93 6.13 -1.03
C LEU A 100 -17.39 5.77 -1.22
N SER A 101 -18.15 6.72 -1.75
CA SER A 101 -19.53 6.53 -2.22
C SER A 101 -19.60 5.49 -3.35
N ASP A 102 -20.81 5.05 -3.73
CA ASP A 102 -20.98 4.12 -4.86
C ASP A 102 -20.41 4.70 -6.17
N ALA A 103 -20.53 6.01 -6.35
CA ALA A 103 -20.04 6.70 -7.54
C ALA A 103 -18.50 6.71 -7.56
N GLU A 104 -17.87 7.10 -6.45
CA GLU A 104 -16.40 7.16 -6.34
C GLU A 104 -15.77 5.77 -6.40
N LEU A 105 -16.42 4.77 -5.81
CA LEU A 105 -15.96 3.39 -5.88
C LEU A 105 -16.02 2.85 -7.31
N ASN A 106 -17.08 3.19 -8.06
CA ASN A 106 -17.17 2.86 -9.48
C ASN A 106 -16.13 3.61 -10.31
N ASP A 107 -15.92 4.91 -10.06
CA ASP A 107 -14.91 5.71 -10.77
C ASP A 107 -13.50 5.20 -10.51
N PHE A 108 -13.21 4.80 -9.27
CA PHE A 108 -11.99 4.10 -8.90
C PHE A 108 -11.82 2.80 -9.69
N GLN A 109 -12.87 1.98 -9.79
CA GLN A 109 -12.83 0.74 -10.57
C GLN A 109 -12.54 1.03 -12.06
N VAL A 110 -13.28 1.96 -12.67
CA VAL A 110 -13.09 2.31 -14.09
C VAL A 110 -11.68 2.81 -14.32
N LYS A 111 -11.16 3.66 -13.44
CA LYS A 111 -9.79 4.18 -13.52
C LYS A 111 -8.74 3.06 -13.46
N CYS A 112 -8.87 2.11 -12.54
CA CYS A 112 -7.87 1.08 -12.31
C CYS A 112 -7.97 -0.11 -13.28
N PHE A 113 -9.19 -0.51 -13.65
CA PHE A 113 -9.45 -1.77 -14.34
C PHE A 113 -10.16 -1.60 -15.68
N ASN A 114 -10.44 -0.37 -16.11
CA ASN A 114 -11.11 -0.03 -17.38
C ASN A 114 -12.48 -0.72 -17.55
N ALA A 115 -13.16 -1.02 -16.45
CA ALA A 115 -14.48 -1.62 -16.44
C ALA A 115 -15.29 -1.09 -15.24
N PRO A 116 -16.58 -0.74 -15.41
CA PRO A 116 -17.43 -0.29 -14.31
C PRO A 116 -17.87 -1.46 -13.43
N LEU A 117 -18.22 -1.17 -12.18
CA LEU A 117 -18.92 -2.12 -11.31
C LEU A 117 -20.43 -2.03 -11.54
N GLN A 118 -21.08 -3.18 -11.61
CA GLN A 118 -22.53 -3.25 -11.52
C GLN A 118 -22.98 -2.90 -10.09
N PRO A 119 -24.17 -2.30 -9.89
CA PRO A 119 -24.67 -1.96 -8.56
C PRO A 119 -24.69 -3.15 -7.59
N SER A 120 -25.00 -4.36 -8.08
CA SER A 120 -24.95 -5.59 -7.29
C SER A 120 -23.54 -5.97 -6.84
N GLU A 121 -22.52 -5.69 -7.64
CA GLU A 121 -21.11 -5.94 -7.29
C GLU A 121 -20.64 -4.96 -6.21
N ILE A 122 -21.05 -3.69 -6.28
CA ILE A 122 -20.76 -2.69 -5.23
C ILE A 122 -21.34 -3.13 -3.89
N ILE A 123 -22.62 -3.53 -3.88
CA ILE A 123 -23.27 -4.07 -2.67
C ILE A 123 -22.51 -5.31 -2.16
N GLY A 124 -22.09 -6.20 -3.08
CA GLY A 124 -21.32 -7.39 -2.75
C GLY A 124 -19.98 -7.07 -2.07
N VAL A 125 -19.22 -6.11 -2.60
CA VAL A 125 -17.95 -5.64 -2.02
C VAL A 125 -18.18 -5.08 -0.62
N LYS A 126 -19.14 -4.16 -0.46
CA LYS A 126 -19.47 -3.56 0.85
C LYS A 126 -19.88 -4.62 1.87
N LYS A 127 -20.69 -5.59 1.46
CA LYS A 127 -21.13 -6.69 2.32
C LYS A 127 -19.96 -7.56 2.79
N VAL A 128 -19.04 -7.94 1.89
CA VAL A 128 -17.85 -8.72 2.24
C VAL A 128 -17.00 -8.01 3.29
N VAL A 129 -16.86 -6.69 3.18
CA VAL A 129 -16.14 -5.88 4.16
C VAL A 129 -16.91 -5.84 5.48
N GLN A 130 -18.20 -5.47 5.43
CA GLN A 130 -19.03 -5.30 6.62
C GLN A 130 -19.22 -6.59 7.43
N ASP A 131 -19.27 -7.75 6.77
CA ASP A 131 -19.38 -9.08 7.40
C ASP A 131 -18.14 -9.42 8.25
N LYS A 132 -16.98 -8.79 7.98
CA LYS A 132 -15.71 -9.04 8.67
C LYS A 132 -15.23 -7.86 9.52
N LEU A 133 -15.61 -6.65 9.13
CA LEU A 133 -15.18 -5.39 9.71
C LEU A 133 -16.34 -4.40 9.65
N ALA A 134 -17.08 -4.28 10.75
CA ALA A 134 -18.31 -3.49 10.80
C ALA A 134 -18.07 -2.01 10.48
N GLU A 135 -16.96 -1.45 10.95
CA GLU A 135 -16.50 -0.08 10.71
C GLU A 135 -15.90 0.14 9.30
N GLY A 136 -15.75 -0.93 8.51
CA GLY A 136 -15.23 -0.86 7.15
C GLY A 136 -16.22 -0.22 6.17
N VAL A 137 -17.50 -0.14 6.53
CA VAL A 137 -18.55 0.52 5.73
C VAL A 137 -19.42 1.37 6.66
N ASN A 138 -19.68 2.61 6.28
CA ASN A 138 -20.60 3.51 6.97
C ASN A 138 -21.75 3.94 6.03
N GLU A 139 -22.58 4.89 6.48
CA GLU A 139 -23.72 5.39 5.70
C GLU A 139 -23.31 6.10 4.39
N ARG A 140 -22.08 6.64 4.32
CA ARG A 140 -21.53 7.34 3.16
C ARG A 140 -20.92 6.38 2.15
N GLY A 141 -20.27 5.31 2.63
CA GLY A 141 -19.73 4.27 1.77
C GLY A 141 -18.60 3.46 2.40
N LEU A 142 -17.64 3.06 1.58
CA LEU A 142 -16.48 2.27 2.01
C LEU A 142 -15.47 3.19 2.71
N THR A 143 -15.17 2.92 3.98
CA THR A 143 -14.22 3.75 4.75
C THR A 143 -12.78 3.41 4.39
N LEU A 144 -11.82 4.26 4.80
CA LEU A 144 -10.39 3.97 4.64
C LEU A 144 -10.02 2.61 5.24
N THR A 145 -10.54 2.29 6.44
CA THR A 145 -10.29 1.00 7.10
C THR A 145 -10.83 -0.16 6.27
N GLY A 146 -12.04 -0.01 5.70
CA GLY A 146 -12.61 -1.00 4.80
C GLY A 146 -11.82 -1.18 3.49
N PHE A 147 -11.32 -0.08 2.92
CA PHE A 147 -10.49 -0.09 1.73
C PHE A 147 -9.15 -0.83 1.96
N LEU A 148 -8.48 -0.56 3.08
CA LEU A 148 -7.25 -1.26 3.47
C LEU A 148 -7.53 -2.75 3.72
N PHE A 149 -8.62 -3.07 4.42
CA PHE A 149 -9.04 -4.44 4.65
C PHE A 149 -9.31 -5.21 3.34
N LEU A 150 -9.97 -4.58 2.37
CA LEU A 150 -10.23 -5.19 1.07
C LEU A 150 -8.94 -5.56 0.33
N HIS A 151 -7.93 -4.69 0.37
CA HIS A 151 -6.62 -4.96 -0.21
C HIS A 151 -5.84 -6.05 0.54
N ALA A 152 -5.91 -6.09 1.87
CA ALA A 152 -5.37 -7.21 2.65
C ALA A 152 -6.03 -8.54 2.25
N LEU A 153 -7.37 -8.55 2.12
CA LEU A 153 -8.13 -9.72 1.69
C LEU A 153 -7.77 -10.18 0.28
N PHE A 154 -7.51 -9.27 -0.67
CA PHE A 154 -7.04 -9.65 -2.00
C PHE A 154 -5.69 -10.38 -1.93
N ILE A 155 -4.76 -9.88 -1.11
CA ILE A 155 -3.44 -10.48 -0.93
C ILE A 155 -3.55 -11.86 -0.29
N GLU A 156 -4.33 -12.01 0.79
CA GLU A 156 -4.55 -13.30 1.46
C GLU A 156 -5.19 -14.35 0.54
N LYS A 157 -6.00 -13.92 -0.44
CA LYS A 157 -6.60 -14.80 -1.46
C LYS A 157 -5.69 -15.04 -2.67
N GLY A 158 -4.42 -14.62 -2.62
CA GLY A 158 -3.46 -14.78 -3.72
C GLY A 158 -3.75 -13.87 -4.94
N ARG A 159 -4.62 -12.87 -4.80
CA ARG A 159 -5.00 -11.92 -5.85
C ARG A 159 -4.14 -10.65 -5.80
N LEU A 160 -2.82 -10.84 -5.72
CA LEU A 160 -1.81 -9.78 -5.62
C LEU A 160 -1.90 -8.77 -6.77
N GLU A 161 -2.19 -9.26 -7.97
CA GLU A 161 -2.34 -8.48 -9.21
C GLU A 161 -3.34 -7.33 -9.06
N THR A 162 -4.44 -7.52 -8.33
CA THR A 162 -5.45 -6.49 -8.10
C THR A 162 -4.85 -5.30 -7.34
N THR A 163 -4.13 -5.55 -6.25
CA THR A 163 -3.48 -4.51 -5.45
C THR A 163 -2.34 -3.83 -6.23
N TRP A 164 -1.53 -4.60 -6.95
CA TRP A 164 -0.46 -4.05 -7.78
C TRP A 164 -0.96 -3.21 -8.95
N THR A 165 -2.07 -3.60 -9.58
CA THR A 165 -2.71 -2.81 -10.65
C THR A 165 -3.10 -1.42 -10.14
N VAL A 166 -3.71 -1.36 -8.95
CA VAL A 166 -4.07 -0.10 -8.29
C VAL A 166 -2.82 0.73 -7.97
N LEU A 167 -1.82 0.14 -7.32
CA LEU A 167 -0.56 0.85 -7.00
C LEU A 167 0.09 1.45 -8.26
N ARG A 168 0.27 0.66 -9.32
CA ARG A 168 0.89 1.11 -10.57
C ARG A 168 0.06 2.17 -11.28
N LYS A 169 -1.27 2.06 -11.27
CA LYS A 169 -2.16 3.08 -11.86
C LYS A 169 -1.97 4.45 -11.21
N PHE A 170 -1.58 4.47 -9.94
CA PHE A 170 -1.30 5.69 -9.17
C PHE A 170 0.20 6.06 -9.11
N GLY A 171 1.02 5.43 -9.96
CA GLY A 171 2.41 5.80 -10.17
C GLY A 171 3.40 5.15 -9.22
N TYR A 172 3.02 4.11 -8.48
CA TYR A 172 3.95 3.37 -7.63
C TYR A 172 4.69 2.27 -8.40
N ASN A 173 5.97 2.14 -8.13
CA ASN A 173 6.83 1.06 -8.62
C ASN A 173 6.81 -0.17 -7.68
N ASP A 174 7.63 -1.18 -7.99
CA ASP A 174 7.66 -2.45 -7.24
C ASP A 174 8.29 -2.33 -5.83
N GLU A 175 8.96 -1.22 -5.53
CA GLU A 175 9.41 -0.86 -4.17
C GLU A 175 8.37 -0.03 -3.39
N ILE A 176 7.19 0.23 -3.96
CA ILE A 176 6.16 1.14 -3.44
C ILE A 176 6.71 2.55 -3.26
N LYS A 177 7.50 3.00 -4.25
CA LYS A 177 7.92 4.40 -4.42
C LYS A 177 7.13 5.00 -5.57
N LEU A 178 6.74 6.26 -5.42
CA LEU A 178 6.27 7.03 -6.57
C LEU A 178 7.41 7.10 -7.58
N ALA A 179 7.10 6.87 -8.85
CA ALA A 179 8.07 6.93 -9.92
C ALA A 179 8.71 8.33 -9.99
N ASP A 180 10.03 8.37 -10.20
CA ASP A 180 10.84 9.59 -10.11
C ASP A 180 10.43 10.66 -11.14
N ASP A 181 9.74 10.25 -12.22
CA ASP A 181 9.20 11.15 -13.25
C ASP A 181 8.03 12.02 -12.76
N LEU A 182 7.43 11.68 -11.62
CA LEU A 182 6.45 12.53 -10.95
C LEU A 182 7.09 13.71 -10.19
N ILE A 183 8.40 13.68 -9.97
CA ILE A 183 9.16 14.77 -9.36
C ILE A 183 9.90 15.52 -10.48
N PRO A 184 9.50 16.75 -10.82
CA PRO A 184 10.13 17.48 -11.92
C PRO A 184 11.62 17.69 -11.62
N PRO A 185 12.53 17.42 -12.59
CA PRO A 185 13.94 17.63 -12.37
C PRO A 185 14.23 19.12 -12.19
N PHE A 186 14.72 19.49 -11.01
CA PHE A 186 15.09 20.85 -10.68
C PHE A 186 16.57 21.09 -11.01
N LYS A 187 16.86 21.97 -11.98
CA LYS A 187 18.24 22.32 -12.40
C LYS A 187 18.55 23.75 -11.99
N TYR A 188 19.66 23.94 -11.29
CA TYR A 188 20.20 25.24 -10.91
C TYR A 188 21.73 25.23 -11.05
N ALA A 189 22.33 26.41 -11.19
CA ALA A 189 23.78 26.56 -11.24
C ALA A 189 24.40 26.42 -9.83
N HIS A 190 25.66 25.99 -9.74
CA HIS A 190 26.33 25.73 -8.45
C HIS A 190 26.42 26.95 -7.51
N ASP A 191 26.27 28.16 -8.03
CA ASP A 191 26.31 29.43 -7.32
C ASP A 191 24.91 30.00 -6.99
N GLN A 192 23.84 29.29 -7.33
CA GLN A 192 22.46 29.73 -7.06
C GLN A 192 21.94 29.13 -5.74
N SER A 193 21.19 29.95 -4.99
CA SER A 193 20.35 29.49 -3.88
C SER A 193 18.91 29.25 -4.33
N VAL A 194 18.23 28.33 -3.65
CA VAL A 194 16.81 28.00 -3.89
C VAL A 194 16.03 28.40 -2.66
N GLU A 195 14.94 29.14 -2.85
CA GLU A 195 14.04 29.57 -1.79
C GLU A 195 12.61 29.22 -2.16
N LEU A 196 11.78 28.97 -1.14
CA LEU A 196 10.34 28.77 -1.32
C LEU A 196 9.69 30.09 -1.74
N THR A 197 8.79 30.02 -2.72
CA THR A 197 7.96 31.18 -3.08
C THR A 197 6.94 31.49 -1.97
N ASN A 198 6.35 32.69 -2.00
CA ASN A 198 5.31 33.06 -1.05
C ASN A 198 4.10 32.12 -1.16
N GLU A 199 3.74 31.70 -2.37
CA GLU A 199 2.65 30.76 -2.62
C GLU A 199 2.93 29.40 -1.99
N ALA A 200 4.18 28.91 -2.08
CA ALA A 200 4.59 27.68 -1.43
C ALA A 200 4.55 27.79 0.10
N ILE A 201 4.98 28.94 0.65
CA ILE A 201 4.92 29.20 2.09
C ILE A 201 3.47 29.25 2.58
N ASP A 202 2.58 29.94 1.87
CA ASP A 202 1.16 30.04 2.25
C ASP A 202 0.45 28.68 2.15
N PHE A 203 0.81 27.86 1.16
CA PHE A 203 0.38 26.47 1.08
C PHE A 203 0.84 25.66 2.29
N LEU A 204 2.11 25.77 2.70
CA LEU A 204 2.65 25.06 3.86
C LEU A 204 1.99 25.51 5.17
N LYS A 205 1.70 26.81 5.34
CA LYS A 205 0.96 27.33 6.50
C LYS A 205 -0.46 26.77 6.55
N THR A 206 -1.18 26.85 5.42
CA THR A 206 -2.53 26.28 5.30
C THR A 206 -2.53 24.78 5.61
N THR A 207 -1.49 24.08 5.16
CA THR A 207 -1.32 22.65 5.45
C THR A 207 -1.07 22.42 6.94
N PHE A 208 -0.19 23.19 7.57
CA PHE A 208 0.05 23.12 9.02
C PHE A 208 -1.26 23.31 9.80
N ASP A 209 -2.00 24.38 9.51
CA ASP A 209 -3.23 24.73 10.21
C ASP A 209 -4.34 23.67 10.04
N ALA A 210 -4.33 22.94 8.92
CA ALA A 210 -5.27 21.84 8.68
C ALA A 210 -5.03 20.61 9.57
N TYR A 211 -3.81 20.44 10.11
CA TYR A 211 -3.43 19.31 10.95
C TYR A 211 -3.23 19.70 12.43
N ASP A 212 -3.24 20.99 12.77
CA ASP A 212 -3.29 21.51 14.14
C ASP A 212 -4.72 21.38 14.70
N ALA A 213 -5.07 20.18 15.16
CA ALA A 213 -6.45 19.81 15.49
C ALA A 213 -6.98 20.52 16.75
N ASP A 214 -6.11 20.88 17.69
CA ASP A 214 -6.47 21.64 18.89
C ASP A 214 -6.19 23.14 18.79
N PHE A 215 -5.74 23.62 17.62
CA PHE A 215 -5.50 25.03 17.32
C PHE A 215 -4.55 25.69 18.34
N ASP A 216 -3.57 24.92 18.84
CA ASP A 216 -2.61 25.40 19.83
C ASP A 216 -1.36 26.04 19.18
N GLY A 217 -1.31 26.03 17.84
CA GLY A 217 -0.21 26.54 17.03
C GLY A 217 0.99 25.58 16.96
N MET A 218 0.82 24.32 17.38
CA MET A 218 1.88 23.33 17.48
C MET A 218 1.43 21.93 17.00
N LEU A 219 2.15 21.35 16.05
CA LEU A 219 1.92 19.96 15.65
C LEU A 219 2.61 19.02 16.65
N ARG A 220 1.83 18.24 17.38
CA ARG A 220 2.32 17.16 18.25
C ARG A 220 2.74 15.95 17.41
N PRO A 221 3.48 14.98 17.99
CA PRO A 221 3.95 13.80 17.25
C PRO A 221 2.86 13.07 16.46
N ARG A 222 1.65 12.95 17.02
CA ARG A 222 0.50 12.33 16.33
C ARG A 222 0.02 13.13 15.13
N GLU A 223 0.02 14.45 15.22
CA GLU A 223 -0.42 15.34 14.12
C GLU A 223 0.63 15.38 13.02
N ILE A 224 1.92 15.33 13.38
CA ILE A 224 3.02 15.16 12.41
C ILE A 224 2.90 13.80 11.71
N ASP A 225 2.65 12.72 12.44
CA ASP A 225 2.45 11.40 11.84
C ASP A 225 1.28 11.39 10.85
N GLU A 226 0.20 12.08 11.18
CA GLU A 226 -0.98 12.20 10.32
C GLU A 226 -0.71 13.08 9.09
N LEU A 227 0.01 14.20 9.26
CA LEU A 227 0.48 15.07 8.18
C LEU A 227 1.31 14.31 7.13
N PHE A 228 2.23 13.44 7.59
CA PHE A 228 3.08 12.63 6.71
C PHE A 228 2.52 11.21 6.46
N SER A 229 1.26 10.95 6.79
CA SER A 229 0.66 9.61 6.68
C SER A 229 0.51 9.11 5.24
N THR A 230 0.62 10.00 4.25
CA THR A 230 0.62 9.67 2.82
C THR A 230 2.00 9.80 2.17
N ALA A 231 2.99 10.32 2.90
CA ALA A 231 4.37 10.42 2.44
C ALA A 231 5.07 9.05 2.54
N PRO A 232 6.06 8.76 1.68
CA PRO A 232 6.79 7.49 1.71
C PRO A 232 7.35 7.16 3.10
N GLU A 233 7.92 8.17 3.75
CA GLU A 233 8.47 8.14 5.10
C GLU A 233 8.25 9.54 5.72
N SER A 234 8.21 9.61 7.06
CA SER A 234 8.22 10.91 7.72
C SER A 234 9.65 11.45 7.74
N PRO A 235 9.90 12.66 7.22
CA PRO A 235 11.24 13.23 7.22
C PRO A 235 11.71 13.59 8.65
N TRP A 236 10.82 13.56 9.65
CA TRP A 236 11.08 13.89 11.05
C TRP A 236 11.54 12.72 11.93
N ILE A 237 11.54 11.49 11.41
CA ILE A 237 11.85 10.26 12.17
C ILE A 237 13.33 9.85 12.02
N GLY A 238 14.11 10.50 11.15
CA GLY A 238 15.52 10.19 10.92
C GLY A 238 16.49 10.96 11.83
N ASN A 239 17.57 10.31 12.27
CA ASN A 239 18.67 10.84 13.10
C ASN A 239 19.30 12.17 12.59
N LEU A 240 19.07 12.56 11.33
CA LEU A 240 19.58 13.81 10.77
C LEU A 240 18.83 15.05 11.26
N TYR A 241 17.59 14.91 11.75
CA TYR A 241 16.67 16.04 11.92
C TYR A 241 15.95 16.10 13.27
N GLU A 242 16.29 15.18 14.19
CA GLU A 242 15.68 15.08 15.52
C GLU A 242 15.81 16.41 16.29
N ASP A 243 16.93 17.13 16.09
CA ASP A 243 17.27 18.41 16.73
C ASP A 243 17.14 19.65 15.79
N ALA A 244 16.65 19.48 14.56
CA ALA A 244 16.67 20.56 13.56
C ALA A 244 15.61 21.66 13.78
N ALA A 245 14.72 21.48 14.75
CA ALA A 245 13.58 22.34 15.01
C ALA A 245 13.33 22.48 16.51
N GLU A 246 13.09 23.70 16.99
CA GLU A 246 12.73 23.95 18.39
C GLU A 246 11.43 23.23 18.73
N ARG A 247 11.49 22.28 19.67
CA ARG A 247 10.34 21.58 20.21
C ARG A 247 10.02 22.09 21.61
N ASN A 248 8.73 22.18 21.94
CA ASN A 248 8.31 22.52 23.29
C ASN A 248 8.53 21.32 24.26
N ALA A 249 8.20 21.50 25.55
CA ALA A 249 8.29 20.45 26.57
C ALA A 249 7.43 19.19 26.27
N PHE A 250 6.48 19.27 25.34
CA PHE A 250 5.60 18.19 24.89
C PHE A 250 5.98 17.66 23.50
N GLN A 251 7.18 17.99 23.00
CA GLN A 251 7.67 17.63 21.66
C GLN A 251 6.86 18.20 20.47
N GLY A 252 6.05 19.24 20.72
CA GLY A 252 5.28 19.93 19.68
C GLY A 252 6.15 20.82 18.82
N LEU A 253 5.85 20.84 17.52
CA LEU A 253 6.54 21.61 16.47
C LEU A 253 5.74 22.86 16.11
N SER A 254 6.31 24.05 16.32
CA SER A 254 5.63 25.31 15.94
C SER A 254 5.58 25.51 14.42
N GLN A 255 4.64 26.35 13.95
CA GLN A 255 4.53 26.70 12.53
C GLN A 255 5.83 27.28 11.95
N ASP A 256 6.52 28.13 12.72
CA ASP A 256 7.82 28.71 12.34
C ASP A 256 8.90 27.62 12.18
N ALA A 257 8.92 26.66 13.10
CA ALA A 257 9.88 25.56 13.08
C ALA A 257 9.59 24.58 11.90
N PHE A 258 8.31 24.33 11.61
CA PHE A 258 7.86 23.59 10.44
C PHE A 258 8.30 24.24 9.13
N LEU A 259 8.09 25.56 8.97
CA LEU A 259 8.50 26.27 7.77
C LEU A 259 10.03 26.32 7.59
N ARG A 260 10.78 26.49 8.68
CA ARG A 260 12.25 26.45 8.64
C ARG A 260 12.76 25.10 8.19
N PHE A 261 12.17 24.01 8.69
CA PHE A 261 12.55 22.67 8.29
C PHE A 261 12.40 22.45 6.78
N VAL A 262 11.25 22.81 6.20
CA VAL A 262 11.01 22.67 4.76
C VAL A 262 11.95 23.56 3.94
N ARG A 263 12.37 24.73 4.45
CA ARG A 263 13.34 25.61 3.78
C ARG A 263 14.77 25.07 3.75
N PHE A 264 15.20 24.36 4.79
CA PHE A 264 16.60 23.90 4.90
C PHE A 264 16.83 22.52 4.29
N TYR A 265 15.79 21.69 4.18
CA TYR A 265 15.94 20.27 3.86
C TYR A 265 15.01 19.75 2.75
N GLY A 266 14.24 20.64 2.12
CA GLY A 266 13.38 20.35 0.97
C GLY A 266 14.10 20.44 -0.37
#